data_AF-A0A2S6FUZ9-F1
#
_entry.id   AF-A0A2S6FUZ9-F1
#
_cell.length_a   1.000
_cell.length_b   1.000
_cell.length_c   1.000
_cell.angle_alpha   90.00
_cell.angle_beta   90.00
_cell.angle_gamma   90.00
#
_symmetry.space_group_name_H-M   'P 1'
#
loop_
_entity.id
_entity.type
_entity.pdbx_description
1 polymer ?
#
loop_
_entity_poly.entity_id
_entity_poly.type
_entity_poly.pdbx_seq_one_letter_code
_entity_poly.pdbx_strand_id
1 'polypeptide(L)'
;MGELCKVCGKLLNRSQYSKDGAFKSCPNCSTANGEEHVYYSYPEDFGTTPKRASSNRPDGPQSHCESCRFEKSSYPSSILCSEIEK
;
A
#
# COMPACT_ATOMS: atom_id res chain seq x y z
N MET A 1 -1.60 12.86 15.38
CA MET A 1 -2.29 11.61 15.75
C MET A 1 -2.40 10.77 14.49
N GLY A 2 -1.92 9.53 14.51
CA GLY A 2 -2.08 8.62 13.36
C GLY A 2 -3.41 7.89 13.48
N GLU A 3 -4.20 7.88 12.41
CA GLU A 3 -5.46 7.13 12.37
C GLU A 3 -5.17 5.63 12.39
N LEU A 4 -6.03 4.88 13.09
CA LEU A 4 -5.94 3.42 13.22
C LEU A 4 -6.97 2.78 12.32
N CYS A 5 -6.57 1.70 11.64
CA CYS A 5 -7.49 0.92 10.84
C CYS A 5 -8.55 0.24 11.71
N LYS A 6 -9.83 0.44 11.38
CA LYS A 6 -10.96 -0.19 12.08
C LYS A 6 -10.99 -1.73 11.96
N VAL A 7 -10.31 -2.29 10.96
CA VAL A 7 -10.29 -3.74 10.68
C VAL A 7 -9.14 -4.44 11.41
N CYS A 8 -7.89 -4.06 11.12
CA CYS A 8 -6.73 -4.73 11.71
C CYS A 8 -6.14 -4.04 12.95
N GLY A 9 -6.67 -2.86 13.34
CA GLY A 9 -6.18 -2.11 14.50
C GLY A 9 -4.78 -1.50 14.33
N LYS A 10 -4.21 -1.49 13.11
CA LYS A 10 -2.87 -0.95 12.83
C LYS A 10 -2.92 0.46 12.29
N LEU A 11 -1.88 1.26 12.54
CA LEU A 11 -1.78 2.64 12.08
C LEU A 11 -1.84 2.75 10.55
N LEU A 12 -2.74 3.59 10.03
CA LEU A 12 -2.93 3.88 8.60
C LEU A 12 -1.71 4.57 7.99
N ASN A 13 -0.93 5.30 8.78
CA ASN A 13 0.30 5.94 8.32
C ASN A 13 1.45 4.96 8.04
N ARG A 14 1.27 3.66 8.28
CA ARG A 14 2.29 2.63 8.12
C ARG A 14 1.91 1.71 6.98
N SER A 15 2.84 1.48 6.06
CA SER A 15 2.66 0.47 5.01
C SER A 15 2.62 -0.93 5.63
N GLN A 16 1.59 -1.68 5.29
CA GLN A 16 1.36 -3.06 5.70
C GLN A 16 1.38 -3.96 4.47
N TYR A 17 1.75 -5.22 4.66
CA TYR A 17 1.62 -6.23 3.61
C TYR A 17 0.50 -7.18 4.02
N SER A 18 -0.24 -7.68 3.03
CA SER A 18 -1.15 -8.79 3.23
C SER A 18 -0.37 -10.04 3.67
N LYS A 19 -1.05 -11.00 4.32
CA LYS A 19 -0.45 -12.27 4.75
C LYS A 19 0.27 -12.99 3.61
N ASP A 20 -0.29 -12.96 2.42
CA ASP A 20 0.26 -13.60 1.23
C ASP A 20 1.42 -12.83 0.59
N GLY A 21 1.68 -11.59 1.03
CA GLY A 21 2.67 -10.70 0.42
C GLY A 21 2.31 -10.21 -1.00
N ALA A 22 1.21 -10.70 -1.57
CA ALA A 22 0.68 -10.31 -2.87
C ALA A 22 0.08 -8.90 -2.91
N PHE A 23 -0.27 -8.35 -1.75
CA PHE A 23 -0.82 -7.00 -1.65
C PHE A 23 -0.07 -6.17 -0.62
N LYS A 24 0.03 -4.87 -0.91
CA LYS A 24 0.69 -3.91 -0.04
C LYS A 24 -0.21 -2.70 0.19
N SER A 25 -0.31 -2.23 1.43
CA SER A 25 -1.07 -1.03 1.76
C SER A 25 -0.26 0.23 1.50
N CYS A 26 -0.90 1.20 0.87
CA CYS A 26 -0.34 2.53 0.69
C CYS A 26 -0.69 3.37 1.92
N PRO A 27 0.30 3.84 2.70
CA PRO A 27 0.02 4.61 3.90
C PRO A 27 -0.64 5.95 3.58
N ASN A 28 -0.36 6.51 2.39
CA ASN A 28 -0.95 7.77 1.96
C ASN A 28 -2.44 7.60 1.60
N CYS A 29 -2.80 6.56 0.81
CA CYS A 29 -4.21 6.23 0.55
C CYS A 29 -4.95 5.84 1.84
N SER A 30 -4.31 5.06 2.70
CA SER A 30 -4.88 4.64 3.98
C SER A 30 -5.15 5.83 4.88
N THR A 31 -4.22 6.78 4.97
CA THR A 31 -4.42 8.04 5.72
C THR A 31 -5.46 8.93 5.07
N ALA A 32 -5.50 9.01 3.73
CA ALA A 32 -6.55 9.75 3.02
C ALA A 32 -7.95 9.15 3.21
N ASN A 33 -8.03 7.83 3.36
CA ASN A 33 -9.27 7.11 3.65
C ASN A 33 -9.70 7.29 5.11
N GLY A 34 -8.76 7.35 6.07
CA GLY A 34 -9.03 7.61 7.49
C GLY A 34 -9.74 6.47 8.26
N GLU A 35 -10.29 5.48 7.56
CA GLU A 35 -11.06 4.40 8.17
C GLU A 35 -10.29 3.07 8.20
N GLU A 36 -9.71 2.67 7.07
CA GLU A 36 -9.05 1.37 6.92
C GLU A 36 -7.91 1.37 5.89
N HIS A 37 -7.02 0.37 5.99
CA HIS A 37 -5.85 0.24 5.10
C HIS A 37 -6.29 -0.01 3.67
N VAL A 38 -5.74 0.76 2.74
CA VAL A 38 -5.97 0.59 1.31
C VAL A 38 -4.81 -0.18 0.71
N TYR A 39 -5.05 -1.44 0.39
CA TYR A 39 -4.15 -2.36 -0.27
C TYR A 39 -4.24 -2.26 -1.79
N TYR A 40 -3.10 -2.48 -2.44
CA TYR A 40 -2.99 -2.60 -3.88
C TYR A 40 -2.14 -3.80 -4.24
N SER A 41 -2.33 -4.31 -5.45
CA SER A 41 -1.63 -5.48 -5.97
C SER A 41 -0.13 -5.19 -6.02
N TYR A 42 0.66 -6.01 -5.37
CA TYR A 42 2.11 -5.92 -5.36
C TYR A 42 2.69 -7.11 -6.13
N PRO A 43 3.59 -6.91 -7.10
CA PRO A 43 4.29 -5.67 -7.45
C PRO A 43 3.60 -4.77 -8.48
N GLU A 44 2.47 -5.18 -9.08
CA GLU A 44 1.86 -4.52 -10.25
C GLU A 44 1.50 -3.04 -10.02
N ASP A 45 0.80 -2.71 -8.94
CA ASP A 45 0.27 -1.36 -8.66
C ASP A 45 1.21 -0.48 -7.83
N PHE A 46 2.28 -1.05 -7.28
CA PHE A 46 3.35 -0.27 -6.65
C PHE A 46 4.48 0.03 -7.63
N GLY A 47 4.70 -0.90 -8.56
CA GLY A 47 5.90 -0.97 -9.37
C GLY A 47 7.13 -1.30 -8.52
N THR A 48 7.91 -2.26 -8.98
CA THR A 48 9.29 -2.43 -8.53
C THR A 48 10.17 -1.82 -9.62
N THR A 49 11.03 -0.90 -9.22
CA THR A 49 11.88 -0.21 -10.21
C THR A 49 13.32 -0.66 -10.01
N PRO A 50 13.97 -1.23 -11.04
CA PRO A 50 15.38 -1.62 -10.94
C PRO A 50 16.29 -0.41 -10.68
N LYS A 51 15.84 0.83 -10.98
CA LYS A 51 16.54 2.08 -10.61
C LYS A 51 16.59 2.40 -9.12
N ARG A 52 15.74 1.76 -8.30
CA ARG A 52 15.76 1.84 -6.83
C ARG A 52 16.34 0.58 -6.20
N ALA A 53 16.74 -0.40 -7.01
CA ALA A 53 17.46 -1.57 -6.55
C ALA A 53 18.75 -1.10 -5.86
N SER A 54 18.88 -1.46 -4.59
CA SER A 54 20.10 -1.23 -3.83
C SER A 54 20.53 -2.55 -3.23
N SER A 55 21.80 -2.70 -2.85
CA SER A 55 22.35 -3.96 -2.34
C SER A 55 21.56 -4.54 -1.16
N ASN A 56 20.83 -3.69 -0.42
CA ASN A 56 19.99 -4.08 0.72
C ASN A 56 18.51 -4.34 0.35
N ARG A 57 18.07 -3.93 -0.84
CA ARG A 57 16.73 -4.17 -1.40
C ARG A 57 16.83 -4.31 -2.92
N PRO A 58 17.11 -5.52 -3.43
CA PRO A 58 17.36 -5.76 -4.86
C PRO A 58 16.16 -5.40 -5.75
N ASP A 59 14.94 -5.34 -5.20
CA ASP A 59 13.73 -4.97 -5.94
C ASP A 59 13.47 -3.45 -6.06
N GLY A 60 14.07 -2.63 -5.19
CA GLY A 60 13.78 -1.20 -5.13
C GLY A 60 12.30 -0.83 -4.95
N PRO A 61 11.57 -1.45 -4.00
CA PRO A 61 10.13 -1.27 -3.89
C PRO A 61 9.78 0.17 -3.51
N GLN A 62 8.75 0.73 -4.14
CA GLN A 62 8.25 2.05 -3.77
C GLN A 62 7.46 2.02 -2.46
N SER A 63 7.52 3.13 -1.73
CA SER A 63 6.78 3.34 -0.48
C SER A 63 5.29 3.62 -0.71
N HIS A 64 4.93 4.10 -1.91
CA HIS A 64 3.59 4.52 -2.30
C HIS A 64 3.16 3.83 -3.60
N CYS A 65 1.86 3.61 -3.76
CA CYS A 65 1.27 3.07 -4.99
C CYS A 65 1.47 4.01 -6.18
N GLU A 66 1.33 3.48 -7.40
CA GLU A 66 1.46 4.26 -8.64
C GLU A 66 0.50 5.45 -8.67
N SER A 67 -0.73 5.32 -8.20
CA SER A 67 -1.70 6.44 -8.15
C SER A 67 -1.20 7.59 -7.28
N CYS A 68 -0.65 7.32 -6.10
CA CYS A 68 -0.05 8.37 -5.26
C CYS A 68 1.25 8.94 -5.84
N ARG A 69 1.97 8.18 -6.66
CA ARG A 69 3.22 8.64 -7.28
C ARG A 69 3.01 9.48 -8.53
N PHE A 70 2.00 9.14 -9.32
CA PHE A 70 1.72 9.77 -10.61
C PHE A 70 0.47 10.66 -10.58
N GLU A 71 -0.15 10.84 -9.40
CA GLU A 71 -1.43 11.55 -9.23
C GLU A 71 -2.47 11.08 -10.26
N LYS A 72 -2.44 9.79 -10.62
CA LYS A 72 -3.35 9.23 -11.61
C LYS A 72 -4.74 9.13 -10.99
N SER A 73 -5.72 9.71 -11.68
CA SER A 73 -7.15 9.64 -11.34
C SER A 73 -7.73 8.22 -11.45
N SER A 74 -7.03 7.31 -12.14
CA SER A 74 -7.39 5.89 -12.17
C SER A 74 -6.66 5.18 -11.04
N TYR A 75 -7.39 4.95 -9.95
CA TYR A 75 -6.96 4.03 -8.90
C TYR A 75 -7.09 2.61 -9.46
N PRO A 76 -5.99 1.86 -9.61
CA PRO A 76 -6.12 0.45 -9.88
C PRO A 76 -6.84 -0.22 -8.71
N SER A 77 -7.42 -1.39 -8.96
CA SER A 77 -8.28 -2.16 -8.04
C SER A 77 -7.75 -2.16 -6.61
N SER A 78 -8.18 -1.17 -5.83
CA SER A 78 -7.73 -0.98 -4.45
C SER A 78 -8.57 -1.88 -3.56
N ILE A 79 -7.91 -2.78 -2.84
CA ILE A 79 -8.55 -3.70 -1.92
C ILE A 79 -8.50 -3.09 -0.52
N LEU A 80 -9.63 -3.08 0.17
CA LEU A 80 -9.66 -2.58 1.54
C LEU A 80 -9.18 -3.62 2.54
N CYS A 81 -8.75 -3.19 3.72
CA CYS A 81 -8.29 -4.09 4.78
C CYS A 81 -9.37 -5.11 5.16
N SER A 82 -10.64 -4.70 5.13
CA SER A 82 -11.80 -5.55 5.40
C SER A 82 -11.96 -6.68 4.38
N GLU A 83 -11.47 -6.51 3.16
CA GLU A 83 -11.48 -7.55 2.13
C GLU A 83 -10.28 -8.49 2.23
N ILE A 84 -9.13 -8.00 2.71
CA ILE A 84 -7.93 -8.83 2.95
C ILE A 84 -8.06 -9.71 4.20
N GLU A 85 -8.56 -9.15 5.30
CA GLU A 85 -8.61 -9.82 6.62
C GLU A 85 -9.89 -10.66 6.82
N LYS A 86 -10.57 -11.04 5.73
CA LYS A 86 -11.81 -11.82 5.75
C LYS A 86 -11.59 -13.32 5.98
#